data_AF-A0A543KA31-F1
#
_entry.id   AF-A0A543KA31-F1
#
_cell.length_a   1.000
_cell.length_b   1.000
_cell.length_c   1.000
_cell.angle_alpha   90.00
_cell.angle_beta   90.00
_cell.angle_gamma   90.00
#
_symmetry.space_group_name_H-M   'P 1'
#
loop_
_entity.id
_entity.type
_entity.pdbx_description
1 polymer ?
#
loop_
_entity_poly.entity_id
_entity_poly.type
_entity_poly.pdbx_seq_one_letter_code
_entity_poly.pdbx_strand_id
1 'polypeptide(L)'
;MADAPSLAPRAAALDLISSVLQDRRSLSDVIARAPDSFAGLPPEGRARAQRLASETFRQMGRADAHLRRAMRKAPPEPVMWVLRLALTEMHVMAAPAHGVINDAVALTRRAGQPRLDGLVNAVLRQLGDGLDWASAPAPRLPDWLRGALQNAYGAKVTAAIEAAHLVPAAFDLTLRDTRPEGLEGEVLPTGSLRLRDAGQISALPGYDSGQWWVQDAAAALPARLIGDVAGLRVLDICAAPGGKTMQLAAQGAQVTALDISAARMVRLRENLTRTQLQAELVIADALEWQPEAPFDAILLDAPCSATGTLRRHPELPLIRSKEDVKALRALQAALLDRVLDPAQGLLRPGGRVVFCTCSLLPSEGSDQIAAALARHSIQVVSPDLPGLPEEWRLPDGCLRTRPDYWPELGGLDGFFIAVLQHKQ
;
A
#
# COMPACT_ATOMS: atom_id res chain seq x y z
N MET A 1 23.27 5.04 -27.31
CA MET A 1 24.25 5.89 -26.62
C MET A 1 24.07 5.66 -25.14
N ALA A 2 25.12 5.26 -24.42
CA ALA A 2 25.02 5.11 -22.97
C ALA A 2 24.72 6.49 -22.35
N ASP A 3 23.65 6.58 -21.58
CA ASP A 3 23.30 7.80 -20.84
C ASP A 3 24.39 8.10 -19.79
N ALA A 4 24.56 9.39 -19.45
CA ALA A 4 25.41 9.75 -18.33
C ALA A 4 24.95 9.02 -17.05
N PRO A 5 25.86 8.65 -16.11
CA PRO A 5 25.52 7.88 -14.91
C PRO A 5 24.40 8.49 -14.05
N SER A 6 24.25 9.82 -14.08
CA SER A 6 23.18 10.55 -13.37
C SER A 6 21.82 10.52 -14.06
N LEU A 7 21.80 10.40 -15.39
CA LEU A 7 20.63 10.50 -16.26
C LEU A 7 19.84 9.18 -16.28
N ALA A 8 20.54 8.03 -16.27
CA ALA A 8 19.89 6.72 -16.42
C ALA A 8 18.81 6.42 -15.35
N PRO A 9 19.02 6.70 -14.04
CA PRO A 9 17.97 6.51 -13.04
C PRO A 9 16.78 7.48 -13.18
N ARG A 10 17.01 8.72 -13.67
CA ARG A 10 15.93 9.69 -13.92
C ARG A 10 15.08 9.27 -15.11
N ALA A 11 15.73 8.77 -16.14
CA ALA A 11 15.08 8.18 -17.29
C ALA A 11 14.20 6.98 -16.93
N ALA A 12 14.75 6.04 -16.17
CA ALA A 12 13.97 4.90 -15.68
C ALA A 12 12.77 5.36 -14.81
N ALA A 13 12.96 6.36 -13.95
CA ALA A 13 11.85 6.94 -13.18
C ALA A 13 10.76 7.56 -14.06
N LEU A 14 11.14 8.27 -15.12
CA LEU A 14 10.20 8.84 -16.09
C LEU A 14 9.42 7.75 -16.83
N ASP A 15 10.11 6.68 -17.26
CA ASP A 15 9.48 5.54 -17.92
C ASP A 15 8.49 4.86 -16.98
N LEU A 16 8.86 4.61 -15.72
CA LEU A 16 7.96 4.09 -14.69
C LEU A 16 6.71 4.97 -14.52
N ILE A 17 6.88 6.29 -14.45
CA ILE A 17 5.75 7.23 -14.32
C ILE A 17 4.83 7.14 -15.54
N SER A 18 5.40 7.14 -16.74
CA SER A 18 4.62 7.06 -17.98
C SER A 18 3.83 5.75 -18.06
N SER A 19 4.46 4.60 -17.79
CA SER A 19 3.80 3.29 -17.83
C SER A 19 2.67 3.18 -16.81
N VAL A 20 2.88 3.66 -15.57
CA VAL A 20 1.82 3.67 -14.54
C VAL A 20 0.61 4.46 -15.02
N LEU A 21 0.81 5.67 -15.55
CA LEU A 21 -0.28 6.56 -15.93
C LEU A 21 -0.97 6.11 -17.23
N GLN A 22 -0.21 5.63 -18.21
CA GLN A 22 -0.75 5.19 -19.51
C GLN A 22 -1.42 3.82 -19.41
N ASP A 23 -0.78 2.86 -18.74
CA ASP A 23 -1.30 1.48 -18.64
C ASP A 23 -2.28 1.30 -17.48
N ARG A 24 -2.42 2.32 -16.62
CA ARG A 24 -3.25 2.28 -15.39
C ARG A 24 -2.91 1.11 -14.47
N ARG A 25 -1.62 0.80 -14.35
CA ARG A 25 -1.08 -0.28 -13.49
C ARG A 25 -0.36 0.31 -12.29
N SER A 26 -0.36 -0.42 -11.17
CA SER A 26 0.40 0.01 -9.99
C SER A 26 1.90 0.09 -10.31
N LEU A 27 2.63 0.91 -9.56
CA LEU A 27 4.07 1.02 -9.72
C LEU A 27 4.76 -0.34 -9.46
N SER A 28 4.24 -1.11 -8.50
CA SER A 28 4.72 -2.47 -8.23
C SER A 28 4.52 -3.42 -9.41
N ASP A 29 3.40 -3.33 -10.12
CA ASP A 29 3.12 -4.18 -11.30
C ASP A 29 4.02 -3.80 -12.49
N VAL A 30 4.25 -2.50 -12.69
CA VAL A 30 5.17 -2.00 -13.72
C VAL A 30 6.60 -2.47 -13.42
N ILE A 31 7.07 -2.33 -12.18
CA ILE A 31 8.40 -2.80 -11.77
C ILE A 31 8.53 -4.32 -11.93
N ALA A 32 7.49 -5.08 -11.57
CA ALA A 32 7.51 -6.55 -11.69
C ALA A 32 7.62 -7.03 -13.14
N ARG A 33 7.19 -6.22 -14.11
CA ARG A 33 7.38 -6.49 -15.56
C ARG A 33 8.81 -6.21 -16.04
N ALA A 34 9.65 -5.62 -15.19
CA ALA A 34 11.07 -5.36 -15.42
C ALA A 34 11.34 -4.67 -16.78
N PRO A 35 10.82 -3.44 -17.00
CA PRO A 35 11.09 -2.71 -18.23
C PRO A 35 12.61 -2.49 -18.39
N ASP A 36 13.12 -2.60 -19.62
CA ASP A 36 14.56 -2.62 -19.91
C ASP A 36 15.33 -1.44 -19.28
N SER A 37 14.73 -0.23 -19.30
CA SER A 37 15.33 0.97 -18.73
C SER A 37 15.51 0.90 -17.21
N PHE A 38 14.70 0.10 -16.52
CA PHE A 38 14.82 -0.17 -15.09
C PHE A 38 15.65 -1.42 -14.81
N ALA A 39 15.40 -2.50 -15.55
CA ALA A 39 16.07 -3.80 -15.35
C ALA A 39 17.59 -3.71 -15.58
N GLY A 40 18.02 -2.91 -16.56
CA GLY A 40 19.42 -2.70 -16.90
C GLY A 40 20.21 -1.83 -15.92
N LEU A 41 19.57 -1.25 -14.90
CA LEU A 41 20.26 -0.46 -13.87
C LEU A 41 20.85 -1.36 -12.77
N PRO A 42 21.98 -0.95 -12.16
CA PRO A 42 22.46 -1.59 -10.95
C PRO A 42 21.48 -1.38 -9.78
N PRO A 43 21.56 -2.17 -8.70
CA PRO A 43 20.61 -2.13 -7.58
C PRO A 43 20.36 -0.73 -7.01
N GLU A 44 21.41 0.08 -6.82
CA GLU A 44 21.33 1.45 -6.35
C GLU A 44 20.63 2.39 -7.35
N GLY A 45 20.84 2.16 -8.65
CA GLY A 45 20.16 2.87 -9.73
C GLY A 45 18.66 2.57 -9.74
N ARG A 46 18.29 1.30 -9.59
CA ARG A 46 16.88 0.87 -9.48
C ARG A 46 16.20 1.47 -8.25
N ALA A 47 16.88 1.42 -7.10
CA ALA A 47 16.37 2.01 -5.86
C ALA A 47 16.16 3.53 -6.01
N ARG A 48 17.10 4.25 -6.65
CA ARG A 48 16.95 5.68 -6.95
C ARG A 48 15.78 5.97 -7.89
N ALA A 49 15.65 5.20 -8.97
CA ALA A 49 14.56 5.37 -9.94
C ALA A 49 13.18 5.16 -9.29
N GLN A 50 13.02 4.11 -8.48
CA GLN A 50 11.78 3.83 -7.76
C GLN A 50 11.44 4.91 -6.73
N ARG A 51 12.42 5.38 -5.94
CA ARG A 51 12.21 6.48 -4.99
C ARG A 51 11.77 7.74 -5.69
N LEU A 52 12.44 8.11 -6.79
CA LEU A 52 12.11 9.31 -7.56
C LEU A 52 10.71 9.23 -8.18
N ALA A 53 10.34 8.09 -8.78
CA ALA A 53 8.99 7.90 -9.32
C ALA A 53 7.91 8.00 -8.22
N SER A 54 8.11 7.30 -7.09
CA SER A 54 7.18 7.31 -5.96
C SER A 54 7.00 8.72 -5.39
N GLU A 55 8.09 9.46 -5.19
CA GLU A 55 8.03 10.81 -4.65
C GLU A 55 7.43 11.80 -5.65
N THR A 56 7.66 11.60 -6.95
CA THR A 56 7.02 12.42 -7.98
C THR A 56 5.51 12.25 -7.98
N PHE A 57 4.99 11.02 -7.82
CA PHE A 57 3.56 10.79 -7.65
C PHE A 57 3.00 11.49 -6.41
N ARG A 58 3.70 11.35 -5.28
CA ARG A 58 3.32 11.96 -4.00
C ARG A 58 3.22 13.49 -4.09
N GLN A 59 4.17 14.11 -4.78
CA GLN A 59 4.31 15.55 -4.87
C GLN A 59 3.64 16.16 -6.11
N MET A 60 3.03 15.35 -6.97
CA MET A 60 2.52 15.78 -8.28
C MET A 60 1.59 16.99 -8.20
N GLY A 61 0.68 17.01 -7.23
CA GLY A 61 -0.24 18.13 -7.03
C GLY A 61 0.44 19.43 -6.61
N ARG A 62 1.53 19.35 -5.83
CA ARG A 62 2.35 20.52 -5.45
C ARG A 62 3.17 21.03 -6.63
N ALA A 63 3.81 20.11 -7.37
CA ALA A 63 4.50 20.45 -8.61
C ALA A 63 3.57 21.19 -9.58
N ASP A 64 2.36 20.67 -9.78
CA ASP A 64 1.36 21.31 -10.65
C ASP A 64 0.91 22.69 -10.17
N ALA A 65 0.80 22.90 -8.86
CA ALA A 65 0.44 24.20 -8.31
C ALA A 65 1.48 25.28 -8.64
N HIS A 66 2.77 24.93 -8.57
CA HIS A 66 3.88 25.82 -8.93
C HIS A 66 4.00 26.00 -10.45
N LEU A 67 3.89 24.92 -11.22
CA LEU A 67 3.95 24.95 -12.68
C LEU A 67 2.86 25.83 -13.30
N ARG A 68 1.63 25.82 -12.73
CA ARG A 68 0.54 26.69 -13.18
C ARG A 68 0.84 28.18 -12.99
N ARG A 69 1.69 28.55 -12.04
CA ARG A 69 2.12 29.95 -11.82
C ARG A 69 3.27 30.35 -12.76
N ALA A 70 4.10 29.40 -13.15
CA ALA A 70 5.25 29.64 -14.03
C ALA A 70 4.92 29.60 -15.53
N MET A 71 3.80 28.99 -15.93
CA MET A 71 3.47 28.79 -17.34
C MET A 71 2.05 29.27 -17.66
N ARG A 72 1.89 29.97 -18.81
CA ARG A 72 0.58 30.39 -19.31
C ARG A 72 -0.25 29.24 -19.89
N LYS A 73 0.41 28.25 -20.50
CA LYS A 73 -0.20 27.08 -21.13
C LYS A 73 0.59 25.84 -20.74
N ALA A 74 -0.11 24.78 -20.34
CA ALA A 74 0.52 23.52 -20.03
C ALA A 74 1.09 22.87 -21.32
N PRO A 75 2.35 22.38 -21.30
CA PRO A 75 2.89 21.57 -22.38
C PRO A 75 2.24 20.17 -22.42
N PRO A 76 2.51 19.35 -23.46
CA PRO A 76 2.04 17.97 -23.52
C PRO A 76 2.46 17.13 -22.30
N GLU A 77 1.68 16.09 -21.98
CA GLU A 77 1.90 15.27 -20.78
C GLU A 77 3.33 14.72 -20.60
N PRO A 78 4.02 14.23 -21.65
CA PRO A 78 5.40 13.75 -21.48
C PRO A 78 6.34 14.83 -20.93
N VAL A 79 6.15 16.09 -21.32
CA VAL A 79 6.93 17.23 -20.80
C VAL A 79 6.47 17.60 -19.39
N MET A 80 5.17 17.50 -19.09
CA MET A 80 4.68 17.68 -17.73
C MET A 80 5.28 16.67 -16.76
N TRP A 81 5.44 15.40 -17.15
CA TRP A 81 6.10 14.38 -16.32
C TRP A 81 7.56 14.72 -16.05
N VAL A 82 8.30 15.19 -17.07
CA VAL A 82 9.69 15.66 -16.90
C VAL A 82 9.76 16.82 -15.90
N LEU A 83 8.88 17.82 -16.05
CA LEU A 83 8.84 18.99 -15.16
C LEU A 83 8.52 18.60 -13.70
N ARG A 84 7.52 17.73 -13.50
CA ARG A 84 7.13 17.23 -12.17
C ARG A 84 8.25 16.46 -11.50
N LEU A 85 8.89 15.55 -12.24
CA LEU A 85 10.02 14.75 -11.77
C LEU A 85 11.19 15.66 -11.36
N ALA A 86 11.57 16.60 -12.23
CA ALA A 86 12.68 17.52 -11.97
C ALA A 86 12.43 18.42 -10.74
N LEU A 87 11.24 19.01 -10.62
CA LEU A 87 10.89 19.85 -9.47
C LEU A 87 10.86 19.06 -8.17
N THR A 88 10.32 17.84 -8.20
CA THR A 88 10.31 16.94 -7.04
C THR A 88 11.74 16.62 -6.60
N GLU A 89 12.62 16.28 -7.55
CA GLU A 89 13.99 15.93 -7.23
C GLU A 89 14.77 17.11 -6.62
N MET A 90 14.60 18.32 -7.17
CA MET A 90 15.26 19.53 -6.65
C MET A 90 14.76 19.89 -5.24
N HIS A 91 13.44 19.93 -5.04
CA HIS A 91 12.86 20.52 -3.83
C HIS A 91 12.61 19.54 -2.69
N VAL A 92 12.38 18.26 -3.00
CA VAL A 92 12.05 17.25 -1.99
C VAL A 92 13.25 16.36 -1.71
N MET A 93 14.02 16.01 -2.74
CA MET A 93 15.22 15.19 -2.61
C MET A 93 16.51 16.02 -2.50
N ALA A 94 16.41 17.35 -2.48
CA ALA A 94 17.52 18.29 -2.37
C ALA A 94 18.63 18.08 -3.42
N ALA A 95 18.28 17.63 -4.63
CA ALA A 95 19.26 17.41 -5.68
C ALA A 95 19.73 18.75 -6.29
N PRO A 96 21.02 18.90 -6.63
CA PRO A 96 21.54 20.14 -7.21
C PRO A 96 20.83 20.55 -8.50
N ALA A 97 20.24 21.76 -8.49
CA ALA A 97 19.38 22.25 -9.56
C ALA A 97 20.06 22.20 -10.95
N HIS A 98 21.31 22.63 -11.06
CA HIS A 98 22.04 22.64 -12.34
C HIS A 98 22.09 21.26 -13.00
N GLY A 99 22.38 20.21 -12.23
CA GLY A 99 22.45 18.83 -12.76
C GLY A 99 21.08 18.29 -13.14
N VAL A 100 20.05 18.57 -12.33
CA VAL A 100 18.67 18.15 -12.62
C VAL A 100 18.14 18.83 -13.88
N ILE A 101 18.38 20.13 -14.06
CA ILE A 101 17.92 20.90 -15.21
C ILE A 101 18.53 20.37 -16.52
N ASN A 102 19.84 20.13 -16.54
CA ASN A 102 20.51 19.59 -17.72
C ASN A 102 19.94 18.22 -18.12
N ASP A 103 19.74 17.34 -17.14
CA ASP A 103 19.17 16.01 -17.39
C ASP A 103 17.69 16.10 -17.80
N ALA A 104 16.90 17.02 -17.25
CA ALA A 104 15.52 17.25 -17.65
C ALA A 104 15.38 17.67 -19.13
N VAL A 105 16.30 18.50 -19.63
CA VAL A 105 16.36 18.84 -21.07
C VAL A 105 16.66 17.60 -21.91
N ALA A 106 17.61 16.76 -21.49
CA ALA A 106 17.89 15.50 -22.18
C ALA A 106 16.67 14.54 -22.17
N LEU A 107 15.97 14.43 -21.05
CA LEU A 107 14.73 13.64 -20.92
C LEU A 107 13.61 14.16 -21.83
N THR A 108 13.52 15.48 -22.03
CA THR A 108 12.53 16.09 -22.94
C THR A 108 12.72 15.64 -24.38
N ARG A 109 13.98 15.50 -24.83
CA ARG A 109 14.31 14.95 -26.14
C ARG A 109 13.94 13.48 -26.25
N ARG A 110 14.23 12.69 -25.21
CA ARG A 110 13.87 11.26 -25.13
C ARG A 110 12.36 11.04 -25.15
N ALA A 111 11.60 11.94 -24.53
CA ALA A 111 10.15 11.97 -24.58
C ALA A 111 9.57 12.40 -25.95
N GLY A 112 10.42 12.58 -26.97
CA GLY A 112 10.02 12.96 -28.33
C GLY A 112 9.64 14.44 -28.47
N GLN A 113 10.05 15.31 -27.55
CA GLN A 113 9.63 16.71 -27.49
C GLN A 113 10.79 17.74 -27.56
N PRO A 114 11.82 17.57 -28.43
CA PRO A 114 13.03 18.41 -28.42
C PRO A 114 12.77 19.92 -28.66
N ARG A 115 11.63 20.27 -29.27
CA ARG A 115 11.24 21.68 -29.49
C ARG A 115 10.92 22.42 -28.19
N LEU A 116 10.73 21.70 -27.08
CA LEU A 116 10.36 22.25 -25.78
C LEU A 116 11.54 22.32 -24.79
N ASP A 117 12.77 22.00 -25.23
CA ASP A 117 14.00 22.12 -24.43
C ASP A 117 14.14 23.50 -23.77
N GLY A 118 13.93 24.56 -24.55
CA GLY A 118 14.04 25.94 -24.07
C GLY A 118 12.99 26.28 -23.01
N LEU A 119 11.75 25.76 -23.16
CA LEU A 119 10.68 25.92 -22.18
C LEU A 119 11.04 25.21 -20.88
N VAL A 120 11.46 23.93 -20.95
CA VAL A 120 11.81 23.13 -19.78
C VAL A 120 12.96 23.77 -19.01
N ASN A 121 14.04 24.16 -19.70
CA ASN A 121 15.16 24.86 -19.07
C ASN A 121 14.73 26.19 -18.43
N ALA A 122 13.93 27.02 -19.12
CA ALA A 122 13.50 28.30 -18.57
C ALA A 122 12.63 28.13 -17.32
N VAL A 123 11.63 27.23 -17.36
CA VAL A 123 10.71 26.97 -16.25
C VAL A 123 11.46 26.40 -15.04
N LEU A 124 12.33 25.40 -15.25
CA LEU A 124 13.08 24.80 -14.14
C LEU A 124 14.13 25.74 -13.56
N ARG A 125 14.73 26.65 -14.34
CA ARG A 125 15.60 27.71 -13.79
C ARG A 125 14.81 28.70 -12.95
N GLN A 126 13.62 29.10 -13.42
CA GLN A 126 12.75 30.01 -12.67
C GLN A 126 12.29 29.40 -11.34
N LEU A 127 12.02 28.09 -11.32
CA LEU A 127 11.49 27.39 -10.14
C LEU A 127 12.56 26.64 -9.33
N GLY A 128 13.81 26.60 -9.78
CA GLY A 128 14.86 25.74 -9.21
C GLY A 128 15.44 26.29 -7.90
N ASP A 129 15.68 27.60 -7.83
CA ASP A 129 16.30 28.26 -6.68
C ASP A 129 15.32 29.24 -6.00
N GLY A 130 15.34 29.29 -4.67
CA GLY A 130 14.58 30.27 -3.88
C GLY A 130 13.06 30.06 -3.82
N LEU A 131 12.54 28.97 -4.41
CA LEU A 131 11.13 28.62 -4.32
C LEU A 131 10.80 28.05 -2.94
N ASP A 132 9.85 28.66 -2.24
CA ASP A 132 9.21 28.00 -1.09
C ASP A 132 8.27 26.90 -1.60
N TRP A 133 8.81 25.67 -1.67
CA TRP A 133 8.06 24.49 -2.09
C TRP A 133 6.80 24.26 -1.25
N ALA A 134 6.91 24.48 0.06
CA ALA A 134 5.86 24.22 1.05
C ALA A 134 4.74 25.27 1.04
N SER A 135 4.94 26.43 0.38
CA SER A 135 3.87 27.41 0.15
C SER A 135 2.69 26.87 -0.66
N ALA A 136 2.89 25.78 -1.41
CA ALA A 136 1.80 25.04 -2.04
C ALA A 136 1.14 24.08 -1.04
N PRO A 137 -0.19 24.08 -0.93
CA PRO A 137 -0.90 23.21 0.01
C PRO A 137 -0.64 21.73 -0.30
N ALA A 138 -1.00 20.86 0.65
CA ALA A 138 -0.94 19.42 0.41
C ALA A 138 -1.72 19.04 -0.86
N PRO A 139 -1.20 18.13 -1.69
CA PRO A 139 -1.91 17.61 -2.85
C PRO A 139 -3.27 17.10 -2.44
N ARG A 140 -4.30 17.66 -3.06
CA ARG A 140 -5.67 17.19 -2.86
C ARG A 140 -5.83 15.84 -3.55
N LEU A 141 -6.52 14.92 -2.88
CA LEU A 141 -6.96 13.68 -3.51
C LEU A 141 -7.90 13.99 -4.69
N PRO A 142 -7.94 13.14 -5.72
CA PRO A 142 -8.90 13.26 -6.82
C PRO A 142 -10.34 13.29 -6.30
N ASP A 143 -11.21 14.04 -6.98
CA ASP A 143 -12.58 14.32 -6.54
C ASP A 143 -13.39 13.06 -6.21
N TRP A 144 -13.15 11.97 -6.93
CA TRP A 144 -13.84 10.70 -6.71
C TRP A 144 -13.58 10.12 -5.32
N LEU A 145 -12.36 10.23 -4.83
CA LEU A 145 -11.94 9.74 -3.53
C LEU A 145 -12.18 10.80 -2.46
N ARG A 146 -11.77 12.05 -2.74
CA ARG A 146 -11.93 13.16 -1.79
C ARG A 146 -13.38 13.35 -1.37
N GLY A 147 -14.32 13.33 -2.32
CA GLY A 147 -15.75 13.44 -2.00
C GLY A 147 -16.25 12.32 -1.10
N ALA A 148 -15.79 11.07 -1.34
CA ALA A 148 -16.14 9.93 -0.50
C ALA A 148 -15.57 10.06 0.92
N LEU A 149 -14.31 10.50 1.06
CA LEU A 149 -13.70 10.72 2.38
C LEU A 149 -14.33 11.90 3.13
N GLN A 150 -14.68 12.98 2.44
CA GLN A 150 -15.37 14.12 3.05
C GLN A 150 -16.74 13.75 3.57
N ASN A 151 -17.48 12.91 2.84
CA ASN A 151 -18.77 12.40 3.30
C ASN A 151 -18.62 11.48 4.52
N ALA A 152 -17.56 10.66 4.55
CA ALA A 152 -17.35 9.69 5.63
C ALA A 152 -16.77 10.31 6.91
N TYR A 153 -15.84 11.26 6.77
CA TYR A 153 -15.00 11.74 7.88
C TYR A 153 -15.02 13.26 8.06
N GLY A 154 -15.67 14.00 7.16
CA GLY A 154 -15.66 15.45 7.15
C GLY A 154 -14.40 16.07 6.55
N ALA A 155 -14.46 17.38 6.31
CA ALA A 155 -13.42 18.12 5.60
C ALA A 155 -12.09 18.19 6.38
N LYS A 156 -12.14 18.35 7.71
CA LYS A 156 -10.95 18.47 8.57
C LYS A 156 -10.12 17.18 8.57
N VAL A 157 -10.76 16.04 8.79
CA VAL A 157 -10.09 14.73 8.77
C VAL A 157 -9.56 14.41 7.37
N THR A 158 -10.35 14.69 6.33
CA THR A 158 -9.88 14.49 4.94
C THR A 158 -8.59 15.29 4.64
N ALA A 159 -8.50 16.54 5.10
CA ALA A 159 -7.30 17.35 4.93
C ALA A 159 -6.10 16.79 5.74
N ALA A 160 -6.34 16.23 6.92
CA ALA A 160 -5.30 15.58 7.72
C ALA A 160 -4.77 14.29 7.04
N ILE A 161 -5.67 13.49 6.45
CA ILE A 161 -5.29 12.31 5.64
C ILE A 161 -4.43 12.72 4.44
N GLU A 162 -4.81 13.79 3.74
CA GLU A 162 -4.03 14.33 2.61
C GLU A 162 -2.64 14.81 3.04
N ALA A 163 -2.55 15.46 4.20
CA ALA A 163 -1.27 15.83 4.78
C ALA A 163 -0.43 14.61 5.15
N ALA A 164 -1.04 13.56 5.71
CA ALA A 164 -0.34 12.30 6.02
C ALA A 164 0.15 11.56 4.76
N HIS A 165 -0.59 11.64 3.64
CA HIS A 165 -0.16 11.06 2.36
C HIS A 165 1.10 11.72 1.78
N LEU A 166 1.45 12.93 2.20
CA LEU A 166 2.71 13.58 1.83
C LEU A 166 3.93 13.03 2.59
N VAL A 167 3.72 12.34 3.70
CA VAL A 167 4.79 11.76 4.49
C VAL A 167 5.00 10.30 4.06
N PRO A 168 6.18 9.93 3.53
CA PRO A 168 6.49 8.54 3.22
C PRO A 168 6.20 7.62 4.41
N ALA A 169 5.69 6.43 4.13
CA ALA A 169 5.42 5.45 5.19
C ALA A 169 6.72 4.91 5.78
N ALA A 170 6.78 4.81 7.11
CA ALA A 170 7.86 4.11 7.79
C ALA A 170 7.84 2.61 7.47
N PHE A 171 8.96 1.93 7.73
CA PHE A 171 9.02 0.49 7.69
C PHE A 171 8.63 -0.07 9.05
N ASP A 172 7.60 -0.89 9.06
CA ASP A 172 7.17 -1.63 10.24
C ASP A 172 7.53 -3.10 10.05
N LEU A 173 7.93 -3.72 11.13
CA LEU A 173 8.29 -5.13 11.20
C LEU A 173 7.34 -5.84 12.16
N THR A 174 6.92 -7.03 11.77
CA THR A 174 6.32 -7.99 12.67
C THR A 174 7.41 -8.99 13.08
N LEU A 175 7.62 -9.10 14.39
CA LEU A 175 8.57 -10.04 14.97
C LEU A 175 7.93 -11.42 15.04
N ARG A 176 8.68 -12.47 14.68
CA ARG A 176 8.24 -13.86 14.85
C ARG A 176 8.16 -14.23 16.32
N ASP A 177 9.24 -13.91 17.05
CA ASP A 177 9.43 -14.21 18.45
C ASP A 177 9.85 -12.91 19.19
N THR A 178 11.08 -12.88 19.72
CA THR A 178 11.68 -11.70 20.36
C THR A 178 12.45 -10.86 19.36
N ARG A 179 12.72 -9.61 19.73
CA ARG A 179 13.51 -8.68 18.93
C ARG A 179 14.95 -9.18 18.81
N PRO A 180 15.50 -9.31 17.60
CA PRO A 180 16.91 -9.65 17.39
C PRO A 180 17.85 -8.64 18.07
N GLU A 181 18.98 -9.12 18.60
CA GLU A 181 20.03 -8.23 19.11
C GLU A 181 20.57 -7.34 17.98
N GLY A 182 20.81 -6.05 18.30
CA GLY A 182 21.32 -5.07 17.34
C GLY A 182 20.29 -4.54 16.33
N LEU A 183 19.07 -5.09 16.26
CA LEU A 183 18.00 -4.50 15.46
C LEU A 183 17.48 -3.26 16.18
N GLU A 184 17.68 -2.06 15.61
CA GLU A 184 17.16 -0.79 16.16
C GLU A 184 15.71 -0.54 15.72
N GLY A 185 14.95 0.24 16.51
CA GLY A 185 13.54 0.51 16.23
C GLY A 185 12.71 0.82 17.47
N GLU A 186 11.57 1.48 17.23
CA GLU A 186 10.59 1.88 18.23
C GLU A 186 9.42 0.90 18.24
N VAL A 187 9.08 0.32 19.39
CA VAL A 187 7.93 -0.57 19.52
C VAL A 187 6.67 0.28 19.59
N LEU A 188 5.77 0.11 18.64
CA LEU A 188 4.50 0.82 18.60
C LEU A 188 3.54 0.30 19.67
N PRO A 189 2.49 1.06 20.05
CA PRO A 189 1.52 0.63 21.05
C PRO A 189 0.90 -0.75 20.77
N THR A 190 0.72 -1.07 19.49
CA THR A 190 0.22 -2.37 19.04
C THR A 190 1.33 -3.40 18.80
N GLY A 191 2.57 -3.20 19.25
CA GLY A 191 3.62 -4.23 19.27
C GLY A 191 4.43 -4.44 17.99
N SER A 192 4.07 -3.83 16.85
CA SER A 192 4.96 -3.80 15.68
C SER A 192 6.21 -2.97 15.97
N LEU A 193 7.35 -3.35 15.39
CA LEU A 193 8.61 -2.62 15.51
C LEU A 193 8.78 -1.66 14.33
N ARG A 194 8.80 -0.36 14.58
CA ARG A 194 8.97 0.68 13.56
C ARG A 194 10.42 1.09 13.41
N LEU A 195 10.90 1.12 12.17
CA LEU A 195 12.20 1.63 11.78
C LEU A 195 12.06 3.07 11.27
N ARG A 196 12.82 4.00 11.86
CA ARG A 196 12.89 5.40 11.41
C ARG A 196 13.76 5.55 10.15
N ASP A 197 14.87 4.82 10.11
CA ASP A 197 15.69 4.63 8.93
C ASP A 197 16.03 3.15 8.80
N ALA A 198 15.49 2.51 7.77
CA ALA A 198 15.63 1.08 7.59
C ALA A 198 16.84 0.69 6.74
N GLY A 199 17.48 1.67 6.07
CA GLY A 199 18.54 1.39 5.10
C GLY A 199 18.18 0.26 4.13
N GLN A 200 19.09 -0.69 3.95
CA GLN A 200 18.83 -1.92 3.21
C GLN A 200 18.21 -2.98 4.12
N ILE A 201 16.91 -3.25 3.93
CA ILE A 201 16.13 -4.23 4.71
C ILE A 201 16.83 -5.59 4.82
N SER A 202 17.38 -6.10 3.72
CA SER A 202 18.02 -7.43 3.70
C SER A 202 19.33 -7.49 4.49
N ALA A 203 19.91 -6.36 4.86
CA ALA A 203 21.14 -6.27 5.66
C ALA A 203 20.86 -6.10 7.17
N LEU A 204 19.59 -5.97 7.56
CA LEU A 204 19.22 -5.76 8.95
C LEU A 204 19.35 -7.05 9.79
N PRO A 205 19.75 -6.95 11.07
CA PRO A 205 19.87 -8.11 11.95
C PRO A 205 18.58 -8.93 12.02
N GLY A 206 18.71 -10.25 11.91
CA GLY A 206 17.59 -11.20 11.97
C GLY A 206 16.86 -11.45 10.63
N TYR A 207 17.18 -10.74 9.54
CA TYR A 207 16.53 -10.92 8.24
C TYR A 207 16.73 -12.33 7.66
N ASP A 208 17.98 -12.77 7.51
CA ASP A 208 18.34 -14.06 6.89
C ASP A 208 17.87 -15.25 7.73
N SER A 209 17.89 -15.11 9.06
CA SER A 209 17.36 -16.09 10.00
C SER A 209 15.84 -16.05 10.16
N GLY A 210 15.16 -15.15 9.44
CA GLY A 210 13.71 -15.16 9.39
C GLY A 210 13.00 -14.73 10.68
N GLN A 211 13.68 -13.95 11.54
CA GLN A 211 13.15 -13.57 12.87
C GLN A 211 12.06 -12.50 12.79
N TRP A 212 11.85 -11.91 11.62
CA TRP A 212 10.80 -10.94 11.33
C TRP A 212 10.52 -10.83 9.83
N TRP A 213 9.44 -10.11 9.50
CA TRP A 213 9.11 -9.69 8.14
C TRP A 213 8.56 -8.26 8.12
N VAL A 214 8.68 -7.60 6.97
CA VAL A 214 8.12 -6.25 6.77
C VAL A 214 6.61 -6.34 6.66
N GLN A 215 5.91 -5.60 7.51
CA GLN A 215 4.46 -5.52 7.55
C GLN A 215 4.04 -4.26 8.30
N ASP A 216 3.22 -3.43 7.65
CA ASP A 216 2.63 -2.23 8.27
C ASP A 216 1.92 -2.57 9.58
N ALA A 217 2.04 -1.70 10.58
CA ALA A 217 1.43 -1.93 11.89
C ALA A 217 -0.09 -2.12 11.85
N ALA A 218 -0.82 -1.50 10.92
CA ALA A 218 -2.24 -1.75 10.72
C ALA A 218 -2.49 -3.10 10.03
N ALA A 219 -1.64 -3.49 9.09
CA ALA A 219 -1.72 -4.79 8.42
C ALA A 219 -1.36 -5.98 9.33
N ALA A 220 -0.72 -5.73 10.47
CA ALA A 220 -0.46 -6.73 11.51
C ALA A 220 -1.71 -7.04 12.37
N LEU A 221 -2.63 -6.09 12.52
CA LEU A 221 -3.80 -6.22 13.41
C LEU A 221 -4.74 -7.40 13.06
N PRO A 222 -5.13 -7.65 11.79
CA PRO A 222 -6.16 -8.65 11.48
C PRO A 222 -5.81 -10.06 11.99
N ALA A 223 -4.57 -10.51 11.77
CA ALA A 223 -4.12 -11.84 12.17
C ALA A 223 -3.98 -11.99 13.70
N ARG A 224 -3.95 -10.88 14.45
CA ARG A 224 -3.93 -10.91 15.93
C ARG A 224 -5.34 -10.85 16.51
N LEU A 225 -6.25 -10.19 15.80
CA LEU A 225 -7.65 -10.04 16.20
C LEU A 225 -8.50 -11.28 15.98
N ILE A 226 -7.98 -12.27 15.24
CA ILE A 226 -8.63 -13.59 15.10
C ILE A 226 -8.69 -14.34 16.44
N GLY A 227 -7.76 -14.04 17.36
CA GLY A 227 -7.61 -14.66 18.67
C GLY A 227 -6.60 -15.81 18.68
N ASP A 228 -6.68 -16.68 19.69
CA ASP A 228 -5.84 -17.87 19.78
C ASP A 228 -6.17 -18.87 18.66
N VAL A 229 -5.15 -19.20 17.86
CA VAL A 229 -5.23 -20.09 16.70
C VAL A 229 -4.30 -21.29 16.81
N ALA A 230 -3.66 -21.50 17.96
CA ALA A 230 -2.72 -22.59 18.14
C ALA A 230 -3.40 -23.95 17.90
N GLY A 231 -2.87 -24.72 16.94
CA GLY A 231 -3.40 -26.02 16.54
C GLY A 231 -4.70 -25.98 15.71
N LEU A 232 -5.27 -24.80 15.45
CA LEU A 232 -6.48 -24.64 14.64
C LEU A 232 -6.17 -24.67 13.13
N ARG A 233 -7.13 -25.13 12.32
CA ARG A 233 -7.08 -25.01 10.86
C ARG A 233 -7.54 -23.62 10.46
N VAL A 234 -6.64 -22.82 9.92
CA VAL A 234 -6.91 -21.43 9.54
C VAL A 234 -6.72 -21.23 8.04
N LEU A 235 -7.71 -20.63 7.39
CA LEU A 235 -7.61 -20.24 5.99
C LEU A 235 -7.26 -18.75 5.88
N ASP A 236 -6.20 -18.42 5.15
CA ASP A 236 -5.86 -17.06 4.73
C ASP A 236 -6.24 -16.89 3.26
N ILE A 237 -7.27 -16.07 2.98
CA ILE A 237 -7.80 -15.84 1.63
C ILE A 237 -7.20 -14.55 1.07
N CYS A 238 -6.73 -14.63 -0.18
CA CYS A 238 -5.94 -13.58 -0.83
C CYS A 238 -4.60 -13.34 -0.13
N ALA A 239 -3.99 -14.44 0.31
CA ALA A 239 -2.88 -14.49 1.26
C ALA A 239 -1.59 -13.80 0.80
N ALA A 240 -1.31 -13.77 -0.51
CA ALA A 240 -0.02 -13.31 -0.98
C ALA A 240 0.13 -11.79 -0.80
N PRO A 241 1.30 -11.24 -0.43
CA PRO A 241 2.61 -11.89 -0.34
C PRO A 241 2.93 -12.53 1.02
N GLY A 242 1.97 -12.63 1.94
CA GLY A 242 2.07 -13.57 3.06
C GLY A 242 2.33 -13.04 4.46
N GLY A 243 2.32 -11.72 4.68
CA GLY A 243 2.56 -11.18 6.03
C GLY A 243 1.56 -11.69 7.07
N LYS A 244 0.29 -11.86 6.69
CA LYS A 244 -0.77 -12.40 7.55
C LYS A 244 -0.67 -13.92 7.70
N THR A 245 -0.38 -14.65 6.62
CA THR A 245 -0.05 -16.07 6.65
C THR A 245 1.08 -16.39 7.63
N MET A 246 2.20 -15.65 7.57
CA MET A 246 3.34 -15.84 8.48
C MET A 246 2.97 -15.55 9.93
N GLN A 247 2.17 -14.52 10.20
CA GLN A 247 1.66 -14.26 11.56
C GLN A 247 0.84 -15.43 12.10
N LEU A 248 -0.11 -15.95 11.31
CA LEU A 248 -0.95 -17.07 11.72
C LEU A 248 -0.12 -18.34 11.97
N ALA A 249 0.83 -18.63 11.08
CA ALA A 249 1.72 -19.79 11.23
C ALA A 249 2.64 -19.64 12.45
N ALA A 250 3.18 -18.44 12.72
CA ALA A 250 3.98 -18.17 13.91
C ALA A 250 3.17 -18.28 15.22
N GLN A 251 1.86 -18.06 15.17
CA GLN A 251 0.94 -18.32 16.29
C GLN A 251 0.56 -19.81 16.45
N GLY A 252 1.13 -20.71 15.63
CA GLY A 252 0.93 -22.15 15.74
C GLY A 252 -0.31 -22.68 15.00
N ALA A 253 -0.91 -21.90 14.10
CA ALA A 253 -2.01 -22.37 13.27
C ALA A 253 -1.55 -23.34 12.18
N GLN A 254 -2.42 -24.27 11.79
CA GLN A 254 -2.31 -25.05 10.56
C GLN A 254 -2.89 -24.22 9.42
N VAL A 255 -2.03 -23.43 8.77
CA VAL A 255 -2.49 -22.44 7.79
C VAL A 255 -2.59 -23.03 6.38
N THR A 256 -3.74 -22.84 5.74
CA THR A 256 -3.88 -22.91 4.28
C THR A 256 -3.92 -21.49 3.73
N ALA A 257 -2.97 -21.15 2.86
CA ALA A 257 -2.88 -19.85 2.20
C ALA A 257 -3.34 -19.97 0.74
N LEU A 258 -4.43 -19.27 0.43
CA LEU A 258 -5.12 -19.32 -0.84
C LEU A 258 -4.97 -17.98 -1.58
N ASP A 259 -4.46 -18.00 -2.80
CA ASP A 259 -4.43 -16.81 -3.67
C ASP A 259 -4.52 -17.21 -5.14
N ILE A 260 -5.30 -16.48 -5.94
CA ILE A 260 -5.46 -16.76 -7.37
C ILE A 260 -4.16 -16.51 -8.17
N SER A 261 -3.25 -15.69 -7.64
CA SER A 261 -2.04 -15.28 -8.36
C SER A 261 -0.85 -16.21 -8.08
N ALA A 262 -0.56 -17.08 -9.03
CA ALA A 262 0.65 -17.91 -9.01
C ALA A 262 1.94 -17.08 -8.83
N ALA A 263 2.01 -15.90 -9.48
CA ALA A 263 3.17 -15.02 -9.40
C ALA A 263 3.36 -14.43 -7.99
N ARG A 264 2.30 -13.99 -7.32
CA ARG A 264 2.40 -13.47 -5.94
C ARG A 264 2.70 -14.59 -4.94
N MET A 265 2.22 -15.81 -5.21
CA MET A 265 2.48 -16.99 -4.39
C MET A 265 3.95 -17.41 -4.36
N VAL A 266 4.75 -17.08 -5.38
CA VAL A 266 6.21 -17.26 -5.34
C VAL A 266 6.82 -16.50 -4.16
N ARG A 267 6.43 -15.23 -3.97
CA ARG A 267 6.94 -14.40 -2.86
C ARG A 267 6.50 -14.92 -1.49
N LEU A 268 5.26 -15.41 -1.38
CA LEU A 268 4.80 -16.04 -0.14
C LEU A 268 5.66 -17.27 0.20
N ARG A 269 5.94 -18.13 -0.79
CA ARG A 269 6.80 -19.31 -0.60
C ARG A 269 8.22 -18.92 -0.16
N GLU A 270 8.83 -17.92 -0.82
CA GLU A 270 10.15 -17.41 -0.44
C GLU A 270 10.17 -16.88 0.99
N ASN A 271 9.13 -16.15 1.40
CA ASN A 271 8.97 -15.65 2.75
C ASN A 271 8.81 -16.76 3.79
N LEU A 272 7.99 -17.77 3.52
CA LEU A 272 7.81 -18.94 4.40
C LEU A 272 9.13 -19.70 4.57
N THR A 273 9.85 -19.96 3.47
CA THR A 273 11.17 -20.60 3.51
C THR A 273 12.16 -19.80 4.35
N ARG A 274 12.26 -18.49 4.13
CA ARG A 274 13.18 -17.61 4.89
C ARG A 274 12.83 -17.57 6.38
N THR A 275 11.55 -17.52 6.70
CA THR A 275 11.04 -17.45 8.09
C THR A 275 10.97 -18.79 8.80
N GLN A 276 11.24 -19.89 8.07
CA GLN A 276 11.12 -21.27 8.55
C GLN A 276 9.71 -21.60 9.05
N LEU A 277 8.71 -20.92 8.49
CA LEU A 277 7.30 -21.13 8.77
C LEU A 277 6.68 -22.02 7.69
N GLN A 278 5.59 -22.70 8.02
CA GLN A 278 4.91 -23.62 7.13
C GLN A 278 3.45 -23.20 6.93
N ALA A 279 2.99 -23.31 5.70
CA ALA A 279 1.59 -23.18 5.31
C ALA A 279 1.36 -24.01 4.04
N GLU A 280 0.17 -24.59 3.91
CA GLU A 280 -0.27 -25.18 2.65
C GLU A 280 -0.54 -24.05 1.64
N LEU A 281 -0.04 -24.19 0.42
CA LEU A 281 -0.14 -23.16 -0.62
C LEU A 281 -1.10 -23.62 -1.71
N VAL A 282 -2.23 -22.92 -1.86
CA VAL A 282 -3.26 -23.24 -2.85
C VAL A 282 -3.41 -22.09 -3.83
N ILE A 283 -3.26 -22.38 -5.12
CA ILE A 283 -3.49 -21.41 -6.21
C ILE A 283 -4.83 -21.74 -6.85
N ALA A 284 -5.88 -21.02 -6.46
CA ALA A 284 -7.23 -21.19 -6.98
C ALA A 284 -8.07 -19.92 -6.77
N ASP A 285 -9.22 -19.83 -7.46
CA ASP A 285 -10.23 -18.83 -7.15
C ASP A 285 -10.98 -19.26 -5.87
N ALA A 286 -11.03 -18.36 -4.88
CA ALA A 286 -11.71 -18.61 -3.61
C ALA A 286 -13.22 -18.80 -3.75
N LEU A 287 -13.84 -18.26 -4.80
CA LEU A 287 -15.26 -18.44 -5.07
C LEU A 287 -15.58 -19.85 -5.56
N GLU A 288 -14.62 -20.53 -6.20
CA GLU A 288 -14.83 -21.84 -6.83
C GLU A 288 -14.14 -22.98 -6.08
N TRP A 289 -13.07 -22.68 -5.34
CA TRP A 289 -12.30 -23.69 -4.62
C TRP A 289 -13.11 -24.32 -3.49
N GLN A 290 -12.98 -25.65 -3.36
CA GLN A 290 -13.66 -26.43 -2.34
C GLN A 290 -12.62 -27.23 -1.52
N PRO A 291 -12.46 -26.95 -0.22
CA PRO A 291 -11.60 -27.75 0.65
C PRO A 291 -12.30 -29.07 1.02
N GLU A 292 -11.52 -30.04 1.48
CA GLU A 292 -12.03 -31.33 1.98
C GLU A 292 -12.89 -31.19 3.25
N ALA A 293 -12.59 -30.17 4.07
CA ALA A 293 -13.30 -29.90 5.30
C ALA A 293 -13.23 -28.41 5.65
N PRO A 294 -14.24 -27.86 6.36
CA PRO A 294 -14.28 -26.45 6.73
C PRO A 294 -13.18 -26.08 7.73
N PHE A 295 -12.93 -24.78 7.87
CA PHE A 295 -11.90 -24.19 8.71
C PHE A 295 -12.45 -23.72 10.06
N ASP A 296 -11.58 -23.71 11.08
CA ASP A 296 -11.91 -23.21 12.41
C ASP A 296 -11.99 -21.69 12.46
N ALA A 297 -11.10 -21.04 11.72
CA ALA A 297 -11.07 -19.60 11.56
C ALA A 297 -10.61 -19.22 10.15
N ILE A 298 -11.04 -18.04 9.69
CA ILE A 298 -10.70 -17.54 8.35
C ILE A 298 -10.25 -16.09 8.46
N LEU A 299 -9.12 -15.77 7.84
CA LEU A 299 -8.71 -14.41 7.56
C LEU A 299 -9.02 -14.11 6.09
N LEU A 300 -9.91 -13.16 5.86
CA LEU A 300 -10.25 -12.67 4.52
C LEU A 300 -9.65 -11.27 4.35
N ASP A 301 -8.45 -11.21 3.76
CA ASP A 301 -7.78 -9.97 3.35
C ASP A 301 -8.28 -9.56 1.96
N ALA A 302 -9.50 -9.04 1.91
CA ALA A 302 -10.25 -8.97 0.66
C ALA A 302 -9.58 -8.00 -0.34
N PRO A 303 -9.57 -8.35 -1.65
CA PRO A 303 -9.13 -7.44 -2.70
C PRO A 303 -9.90 -6.13 -2.62
N CYS A 304 -9.20 -5.00 -2.56
CA CYS A 304 -9.82 -3.68 -2.36
C CYS A 304 -9.11 -2.57 -3.13
N SER A 305 -9.64 -1.36 -3.00
CA SER A 305 -9.11 -0.17 -3.68
C SER A 305 -7.71 0.24 -3.22
N ALA A 306 -7.25 -0.27 -2.08
CA ALA A 306 -6.00 0.10 -1.43
C ALA A 306 -5.89 1.61 -1.15
N THR A 307 -7.01 2.31 -0.96
CA THR A 307 -7.06 3.74 -0.64
C THR A 307 -6.48 4.08 0.74
N GLY A 308 -6.21 3.09 1.59
CA GLY A 308 -5.53 3.26 2.86
C GLY A 308 -4.00 3.23 2.77
N THR A 309 -3.42 2.72 1.68
CA THR A 309 -1.96 2.54 1.55
C THR A 309 -1.29 3.59 0.67
N LEU A 310 -1.94 4.75 0.47
CA LEU A 310 -1.46 5.81 -0.43
C LEU A 310 -0.12 6.44 0.00
N ARG A 311 0.24 6.26 1.26
CA ARG A 311 1.58 6.61 1.78
C ARG A 311 2.67 5.71 1.20
N ARG A 312 2.34 4.48 0.80
CA ARG A 312 3.23 3.51 0.15
C ARG A 312 3.07 3.49 -1.36
N HIS A 313 1.84 3.70 -1.83
CA HIS A 313 1.45 3.64 -3.25
C HIS A 313 0.76 4.95 -3.68
N PRO A 314 1.51 6.06 -3.78
CA PRO A 314 0.95 7.38 -4.07
C PRO A 314 0.34 7.51 -5.47
N GLU A 315 0.61 6.57 -6.38
CA GLU A 315 0.06 6.54 -7.73
C GLU A 315 -1.39 6.03 -7.80
N LEU A 316 -1.82 5.20 -6.83
CA LEU A 316 -3.12 4.53 -6.87
C LEU A 316 -4.32 5.47 -7.11
N PRO A 317 -4.41 6.67 -6.50
CA PRO A 317 -5.56 7.55 -6.69
C PRO A 317 -5.70 8.04 -8.13
N LEU A 318 -4.58 8.08 -8.88
CA LEU A 318 -4.51 8.56 -10.26
C LEU A 318 -4.94 7.49 -11.27
N ILE A 319 -4.72 6.21 -10.93
CA ILE A 319 -4.99 5.07 -11.82
C ILE A 319 -6.25 4.28 -11.45
N ARG A 320 -6.87 4.57 -10.31
CA ARG A 320 -8.16 3.99 -9.88
C ARG A 320 -9.33 4.92 -10.22
N SER A 321 -10.51 4.32 -10.32
CA SER A 321 -11.78 4.97 -10.64
C SER A 321 -12.89 4.52 -9.70
N LYS A 322 -14.06 5.18 -9.74
CA LYS A 322 -15.24 4.76 -8.96
C LYS A 322 -15.76 3.40 -9.43
N GLU A 323 -15.63 3.14 -10.72
CA GLU A 323 -16.04 1.92 -11.39
C GLU A 323 -15.22 0.72 -10.90
N ASP A 324 -13.90 0.89 -10.74
CA ASP A 324 -13.02 -0.13 -10.15
C ASP A 324 -13.47 -0.48 -8.72
N VAL A 325 -13.79 0.53 -7.90
CA VAL A 325 -14.29 0.33 -6.53
C VAL A 325 -15.60 -0.43 -6.53
N LYS A 326 -16.51 -0.15 -7.47
CA LYS A 326 -17.79 -0.86 -7.59
C LYS A 326 -17.59 -2.35 -7.90
N ALA A 327 -16.65 -2.69 -8.78
CA ALA A 327 -16.33 -4.08 -9.10
C ALA A 327 -15.71 -4.80 -7.88
N LEU A 328 -14.76 -4.16 -7.20
CA LEU A 328 -14.14 -4.69 -5.97
C LEU A 328 -15.17 -4.92 -4.87
N ARG A 329 -16.10 -3.98 -4.69
CA ARG A 329 -17.21 -4.10 -3.73
C ARG A 329 -18.06 -5.35 -3.99
N ALA A 330 -18.37 -5.65 -5.24
CA ALA A 330 -19.14 -6.83 -5.61
C ALA A 330 -18.36 -8.13 -5.33
N LEU A 331 -17.06 -8.14 -5.65
CA LEU A 331 -16.18 -9.28 -5.36
C LEU A 331 -16.05 -9.52 -3.85
N GLN A 332 -15.86 -8.46 -3.05
CA GLN A 332 -15.81 -8.55 -1.58
C GLN A 332 -17.09 -9.16 -1.00
N ALA A 333 -18.26 -8.75 -1.50
CA ALA A 333 -19.54 -9.30 -1.07
C ALA A 333 -19.65 -10.80 -1.41
N ALA A 334 -19.25 -11.19 -2.63
CA ALA A 334 -19.26 -12.60 -3.05
C ALA A 334 -18.31 -13.45 -2.21
N LEU A 335 -17.12 -12.94 -1.88
CA LEU A 335 -16.16 -13.64 -1.01
C LEU A 335 -16.67 -13.79 0.42
N LEU A 336 -17.31 -12.74 0.97
CA LEU A 336 -17.97 -12.82 2.28
C LEU A 336 -19.09 -13.87 2.27
N ASP A 337 -19.94 -13.87 1.24
CA ASP A 337 -21.02 -14.84 1.11
C ASP A 337 -20.46 -16.27 0.99
N ARG A 338 -19.41 -16.46 0.19
CA ARG A 338 -18.71 -17.75 0.03
C ARG A 338 -18.14 -18.27 1.35
N VAL A 339 -17.60 -17.39 2.19
CA VAL A 339 -17.01 -17.75 3.48
C VAL A 339 -18.08 -18.10 4.51
N LEU A 340 -19.17 -17.33 4.54
CA LEU A 340 -20.20 -17.38 5.58
C LEU A 340 -21.40 -18.28 5.25
N ASP A 341 -21.48 -18.82 4.03
CA ASP A 341 -22.60 -19.67 3.61
C ASP A 341 -22.80 -20.85 4.59
N PRO A 342 -24.01 -21.06 5.15
CA PRO A 342 -24.24 -22.06 6.18
C PRO A 342 -24.21 -23.51 5.66
N ALA A 343 -24.40 -23.73 4.36
CA ALA A 343 -24.50 -25.06 3.76
C ALA A 343 -23.20 -25.49 3.07
N GLN A 344 -22.55 -24.56 2.38
CA GLN A 344 -21.37 -24.80 1.55
C GLN A 344 -20.19 -23.90 1.89
N GLY A 345 -20.31 -23.09 2.94
CA GLY A 345 -19.27 -22.14 3.35
C GLY A 345 -17.96 -22.78 3.75
N LEU A 346 -16.94 -21.94 3.85
CA LEU A 346 -15.59 -22.36 4.22
C LEU A 346 -15.42 -22.43 5.74
N LEU A 347 -16.30 -21.76 6.50
CA LEU A 347 -16.24 -21.68 7.94
C LEU A 347 -17.08 -22.77 8.61
N ARG A 348 -16.54 -23.43 9.63
CA ARG A 348 -17.33 -24.33 10.46
C ARG A 348 -18.36 -23.55 11.30
N PRO A 349 -19.47 -24.18 11.73
CA PRO A 349 -20.38 -23.58 12.71
C PRO A 349 -19.64 -23.11 13.97
N GLY A 350 -19.91 -21.87 14.41
CA GLY A 350 -19.27 -21.23 15.56
C GLY A 350 -17.84 -20.71 15.32
N GLY A 351 -17.28 -20.94 14.13
CA GLY A 351 -15.98 -20.42 13.73
C GLY A 351 -15.96 -18.90 13.61
N ARG A 352 -14.75 -18.33 13.48
CA ARG A 352 -14.52 -16.88 13.39
C ARG A 352 -13.97 -16.48 12.03
N VAL A 353 -14.40 -15.32 11.55
CA VAL A 353 -13.86 -14.71 10.33
C VAL A 353 -13.33 -13.33 10.67
N VAL A 354 -12.09 -13.03 10.30
CA VAL A 354 -11.61 -11.66 10.25
C VAL A 354 -11.71 -11.19 8.81
N PHE A 355 -12.69 -10.34 8.52
CA PHE A 355 -12.75 -9.61 7.26
C PHE A 355 -11.94 -8.33 7.41
N CYS A 356 -11.07 -8.05 6.44
CA CYS A 356 -10.31 -6.83 6.46
C CYS A 356 -9.96 -6.31 5.07
N THR A 357 -9.77 -5.00 4.96
CA THR A 357 -9.36 -4.31 3.74
C THR A 357 -8.41 -3.17 4.06
N CYS A 358 -7.46 -2.89 3.17
CA CYS A 358 -6.61 -1.70 3.25
C CYS A 358 -7.26 -0.48 2.58
N SER A 359 -8.56 -0.27 2.82
CA SER A 359 -9.37 0.80 2.23
C SER A 359 -9.84 1.82 3.27
N LEU A 360 -9.93 3.08 2.85
CA LEU A 360 -10.55 4.17 3.61
C LEU A 360 -12.05 4.34 3.29
N LEU A 361 -12.60 3.57 2.35
CA LEU A 361 -13.97 3.76 1.89
C LEU A 361 -14.94 2.93 2.75
N PRO A 362 -15.99 3.53 3.35
CA PRO A 362 -17.05 2.77 4.04
C PRO A 362 -17.66 1.65 3.19
N SER A 363 -17.77 1.87 1.87
CA SER A 363 -18.29 0.90 0.90
C SER A 363 -17.50 -0.40 0.78
N GLU A 364 -16.23 -0.41 1.22
CA GLU A 364 -15.35 -1.59 1.24
C GLU A 364 -15.06 -2.05 2.68
N GLY A 365 -15.85 -1.56 3.65
CA GLY A 365 -15.71 -1.86 5.06
C GLY A 365 -17.08 -2.02 5.73
N SER A 366 -17.48 -1.05 6.58
CA SER A 366 -18.74 -1.13 7.35
C SER A 366 -19.97 -1.43 6.49
N ASP A 367 -20.07 -0.93 5.26
CA ASP A 367 -21.22 -1.23 4.38
C ASP A 367 -21.26 -2.71 3.97
N GLN A 368 -20.09 -3.35 3.80
CA GLN A 368 -19.99 -4.79 3.53
C GLN A 368 -20.47 -5.61 4.72
N ILE A 369 -20.05 -5.21 5.92
CA ILE A 369 -20.42 -5.89 7.16
C ILE A 369 -21.91 -5.75 7.44
N ALA A 370 -22.47 -4.54 7.32
CA ALA A 370 -23.89 -4.31 7.45
C ALA A 370 -24.70 -5.17 6.45
N ALA A 371 -24.24 -5.26 5.21
CA ALA A 371 -24.90 -6.08 4.20
C ALA A 371 -24.76 -7.59 4.50
N ALA A 372 -23.61 -8.06 5.00
CA ALA A 372 -23.41 -9.46 5.39
C ALA A 372 -24.27 -9.84 6.61
N LEU A 373 -24.36 -8.99 7.63
CA LEU A 373 -25.23 -9.18 8.81
C LEU A 373 -26.72 -9.30 8.43
N ALA A 374 -27.14 -8.67 7.34
CA ALA A 374 -28.51 -8.77 6.83
C ALA A 374 -28.78 -10.08 6.06
N ARG A 375 -27.74 -10.72 5.50
CA ARG A 375 -27.86 -11.95 4.71
C ARG A 375 -27.56 -13.22 5.50
N HIS A 376 -26.74 -13.13 6.53
CA HIS A 376 -26.19 -14.27 7.27
C HIS A 376 -26.44 -14.15 8.78
N SER A 377 -26.62 -15.28 9.46
CA SER A 377 -26.80 -15.33 10.92
C SER A 377 -25.47 -15.21 11.66
N ILE A 378 -24.90 -14.00 11.61
CA ILE A 378 -23.60 -13.67 12.20
C ILE A 378 -23.69 -12.48 13.15
N GLN A 379 -22.68 -12.31 13.99
CA GLN A 379 -22.48 -11.18 14.87
C GLN A 379 -21.08 -10.59 14.72
N VAL A 380 -20.94 -9.29 14.97
CA VAL A 380 -19.64 -8.63 15.10
C VAL A 380 -19.13 -8.84 16.52
N VAL A 381 -17.93 -9.37 16.64
CA VAL A 381 -17.22 -9.51 17.91
C VAL A 381 -16.34 -8.28 18.09
N SER A 382 -16.51 -7.58 19.21
CA SER A 382 -15.69 -6.41 19.51
C SER A 382 -14.23 -6.84 19.66
N PRO A 383 -13.30 -6.24 18.90
CA PRO A 383 -11.91 -6.63 18.93
C PRO A 383 -11.28 -6.25 20.27
N ASP A 384 -10.56 -7.17 20.88
CA ASP A 384 -9.83 -6.90 22.12
C ASP A 384 -8.35 -7.21 21.89
N LEU A 385 -7.52 -6.17 21.93
CA LEU A 385 -6.09 -6.27 21.72
C LEU A 385 -5.39 -5.14 22.49
N PRO A 386 -4.37 -5.45 23.30
CA PRO A 386 -3.61 -4.44 24.03
C PRO A 386 -3.04 -3.37 23.10
N GLY A 387 -3.12 -2.11 23.55
CA GLY A 387 -2.57 -0.96 22.84
C GLY A 387 -3.42 -0.45 21.66
N LEU A 388 -4.62 -1.02 21.43
CA LEU A 388 -5.58 -0.43 20.49
C LEU A 388 -6.18 0.86 21.08
N PRO A 389 -6.05 2.01 20.38
CA PRO A 389 -6.73 3.24 20.77
C PRO A 389 -8.24 3.13 20.59
N GLU A 390 -8.99 3.74 21.51
CA GLU A 390 -10.46 3.71 21.52
C GLU A 390 -11.05 4.42 20.28
N GLU A 391 -10.40 5.48 19.80
CA GLU A 391 -10.82 6.26 18.64
C GLU A 391 -10.71 5.50 17.30
N TRP A 392 -10.14 4.29 17.30
CA TRP A 392 -10.14 3.40 16.14
C TRP A 392 -11.39 2.52 16.08
N ARG A 393 -12.11 2.38 17.20
CA ARG A 393 -13.33 1.58 17.27
C ARG A 393 -14.48 2.34 16.62
N LEU A 394 -15.20 1.63 15.77
CA LEU A 394 -16.41 2.12 15.14
C LEU A 394 -17.63 1.75 15.99
N PRO A 395 -18.74 2.51 15.92
CA PRO A 395 -19.96 2.21 16.67
C PRO A 395 -20.58 0.82 16.38
N ASP A 396 -20.25 0.23 15.23
CA ASP A 396 -20.70 -1.10 14.80
C ASP A 396 -19.83 -2.24 15.37
N GLY A 397 -18.86 -1.94 16.23
CA GLY A 397 -17.93 -2.90 16.82
C GLY A 397 -16.74 -3.27 15.92
N CYS A 398 -16.63 -2.69 14.73
CA CYS A 398 -15.48 -2.86 13.84
C CYS A 398 -14.33 -1.91 14.22
N LEU A 399 -13.18 -2.07 13.56
CA LEU A 399 -12.02 -1.18 13.71
C LEU A 399 -11.70 -0.47 12.40
N ARG A 400 -11.20 0.76 12.53
CA ARG A 400 -10.63 1.53 11.44
C ARG A 400 -9.38 2.28 11.86
N THR A 401 -8.28 2.02 11.16
CA THR A 401 -7.09 2.87 11.20
C THR A 401 -7.16 3.90 10.07
N ARG A 402 -6.50 5.04 10.25
CA ARG A 402 -6.40 6.08 9.23
C ARG A 402 -4.98 6.65 9.15
N PRO A 403 -4.58 7.19 7.98
CA PRO A 403 -3.28 7.83 7.79
C PRO A 403 -2.98 8.99 8.74
N ASP A 404 -4.00 9.72 9.18
CA ASP A 404 -3.87 10.85 10.12
C ASP A 404 -3.63 10.43 11.58
N TYR A 405 -3.69 9.13 11.90
CA TYR A 405 -3.40 8.63 13.24
C TYR A 405 -1.91 8.43 13.49
N TRP A 406 -1.53 8.61 14.76
CA TRP A 406 -0.15 8.59 15.25
C TRP A 406 0.83 9.44 14.43
N PRO A 407 0.50 10.71 14.09
CA PRO A 407 1.39 11.56 13.31
C PRO A 407 2.78 11.70 13.95
N GLU A 408 2.84 11.75 15.29
CA GLU A 408 4.06 11.79 16.09
C GLU A 408 4.91 10.52 16.02
N LEU A 409 4.30 9.36 15.74
CA LEU A 409 5.01 8.10 15.54
C LEU A 409 5.32 7.83 14.06
N GLY A 410 5.04 8.78 13.16
CA GLY A 410 5.25 8.62 11.73
C GLY A 410 4.05 8.05 10.97
N GLY A 411 2.84 8.17 11.51
CA GLY A 411 1.58 7.85 10.84
C GLY A 411 1.25 6.35 10.80
N LEU A 412 0.12 6.00 10.16
CA LEU A 412 -0.29 4.61 9.93
C LEU A 412 -0.81 4.42 8.51
N ASP A 413 -1.02 3.20 8.04
CA ASP A 413 -1.87 2.96 6.86
C ASP A 413 -3.35 2.93 7.27
N GLY A 414 -4.23 3.24 6.31
CA GLY A 414 -5.67 3.05 6.46
C GLY A 414 -6.08 1.59 6.31
N PHE A 415 -6.87 1.10 7.25
CA PHE A 415 -7.29 -0.29 7.30
C PHE A 415 -8.66 -0.40 7.97
N PHE A 416 -9.50 -1.30 7.47
CA PHE A 416 -10.76 -1.69 8.10
C PHE A 416 -10.70 -3.15 8.52
N ILE A 417 -11.21 -3.46 9.71
CA ILE A 417 -11.20 -4.80 10.28
C ILE A 417 -12.52 -5.08 10.97
N ALA A 418 -13.12 -6.22 10.66
CA ALA A 418 -14.29 -6.75 11.36
C ALA A 418 -14.04 -8.20 11.76
N VAL A 419 -14.28 -8.50 13.04
CA VAL A 419 -14.27 -9.88 13.53
C VAL A 419 -15.72 -10.36 13.55
N LEU A 420 -16.01 -11.39 12.79
CA LEU A 420 -17.35 -11.96 12.62
C LEU A 420 -17.37 -13.36 13.23
N GLN A 421 -18.51 -13.74 13.80
CA GLN A 421 -18.75 -15.09 14.29
C GLN A 421 -20.17 -15.51 13.94
N HIS A 422 -20.38 -16.78 13.60
CA HIS A 422 -21.73 -17.34 13.49
C HIS A 422 -22.45 -17.21 14.84
N LYS A 423 -23.71 -16.78 14.81
CA LYS A 423 -24.57 -16.85 16.01
C LYS A 423 -24.81 -18.32 16.35
N GLN A 424 -24.72 -18.64 17.64
CA GLN A 424 -25.02 -19.98 18.15
C GLN A 424 -26.51 -20.31 18.03
#